data_AF-A0AAU7PJR2-F1
#
_entry.id   AF-A0AAU7PJR2-F1
#
_cell.length_a   1.000
_cell.length_b   1.000
_cell.length_c   1.000
_cell.angle_alpha   90.00
_cell.angle_beta   90.00
_cell.angle_gamma   90.00
#
_symmetry.space_group_name_H-M   'P 1'
#
loop_
_entity.id
_entity.type
_entity.pdbx_description
1 polymer ?
#
loop_
_entity_poly.entity_id
_entity_poly.type
_entity_poly.pdbx_seq_one_letter_code
_entity_poly.pdbx_strand_id
1 'polypeptide(L)'
;MLSMLLNKKTKIFLLVSSLVFTNTITFFSTKKMYISENVIPGYRVEFRGNYSDNTEKYMLLPSISNIGDIELGTKINATLSDVFVRWLPEKFKYPDLTYLDITLSTNRFFSSQIVYTFTGRRTENMYICNTINMKTGDIAYLDDLIEVDEEFAKMILTEGISKVEFDWNSGEYNVDYPHLSDENYADVLEKLRMCSDPFNEDNWIYKPTFYLQNNRLYLLNIFNDESKCYIELDKIQDKLKVDKW
;
A
#
# COMPACT_ATOMS: atom_id res chain seq x y z
N MET A 1 -0.90 58.26 -19.89
CA MET A 1 -0.24 58.48 -18.58
C MET A 1 0.08 57.10 -18.00
N LEU A 2 1.27 56.61 -18.34
CA LEU A 2 1.79 55.27 -18.05
C LEU A 2 2.87 55.44 -16.97
N SER A 3 2.78 54.75 -15.84
CA SER A 3 3.92 54.29 -15.00
C SER A 3 3.37 53.48 -13.81
N MET A 4 3.73 52.20 -13.72
CA MET A 4 4.67 51.60 -12.73
C MET A 4 4.06 51.44 -11.32
N LEU A 5 4.04 50.28 -10.65
CA LEU A 5 5.03 49.20 -10.61
C LEU A 5 4.39 47.81 -10.52
N LEU A 6 4.85 46.91 -11.38
CA LEU A 6 4.84 45.47 -11.14
C LEU A 6 5.79 45.14 -9.99
N ASN A 7 5.33 44.36 -8.99
CA ASN A 7 6.24 43.52 -8.22
C ASN A 7 5.66 42.11 -8.03
N LYS A 8 6.34 41.19 -8.71
CA LYS A 8 6.48 39.74 -8.56
C LYS A 8 5.64 38.97 -7.52
N LYS A 9 4.96 37.96 -8.10
CA LYS A 9 4.80 36.55 -7.67
C LYS A 9 3.41 36.11 -7.18
N THR A 10 2.89 35.15 -7.96
CA THR A 10 1.90 34.13 -7.65
C THR A 10 0.43 34.58 -7.64
N LYS A 11 -0.12 34.73 -8.84
CA LYS A 11 -1.56 34.58 -9.06
C LYS A 11 -1.92 33.10 -8.84
N ILE A 12 -2.67 32.82 -7.78
CA ILE A 12 -3.38 31.55 -7.62
C ILE A 12 -4.47 31.52 -8.70
N PHE A 13 -4.25 30.71 -9.74
CA PHE A 13 -5.28 30.41 -10.73
C PHE A 13 -6.14 29.27 -10.18
N LEU A 14 -7.30 29.63 -9.64
CA LEU A 14 -8.39 28.71 -9.32
C LEU A 14 -9.21 28.52 -10.61
N LEU A 15 -8.95 27.43 -11.34
CA LEU A 15 -9.78 27.04 -12.47
C LEU A 15 -10.77 25.98 -11.98
N VAL A 16 -12.02 26.39 -11.76
CA VAL A 16 -13.14 25.51 -11.41
C VAL A 16 -13.94 25.28 -12.68
N SER A 17 -13.80 24.10 -13.28
CA SER A 17 -14.73 23.63 -14.31
C SER A 17 -15.53 22.46 -13.74
N SER A 18 -16.74 22.73 -13.28
CA SER A 18 -17.73 21.74 -12.92
C SER A 18 -18.42 21.22 -14.18
N LEU A 19 -18.19 19.95 -14.52
CA LEU A 19 -19.14 19.16 -15.29
C LEU A 19 -19.58 18.00 -14.42
N VAL A 20 -20.82 18.09 -13.92
CA VAL A 20 -21.45 17.10 -13.04
C VAL A 20 -21.88 15.92 -13.90
N PHE A 21 -21.25 14.75 -13.72
CA PHE A 21 -21.84 13.40 -13.87
C PHE A 21 -20.84 12.33 -13.40
N THR A 22 -20.43 12.36 -12.12
CA THR A 22 -19.95 11.22 -11.29
C THR A 22 -19.50 11.78 -9.92
N ASN A 23 -19.78 11.06 -8.83
CA ASN A 23 -19.57 11.50 -7.44
C ASN A 23 -18.09 11.42 -6.99
N THR A 24 -17.17 12.11 -7.66
CA THR A 24 -15.76 12.19 -7.20
C THR A 24 -15.35 13.66 -7.14
N ILE A 25 -15.13 14.18 -5.93
CA ILE A 25 -14.55 15.50 -5.70
C ILE A 25 -13.08 15.30 -5.34
N THR A 26 -12.17 15.72 -6.22
CA THR A 26 -10.73 15.69 -5.98
C THR A 26 -10.30 16.99 -5.30
N PHE A 27 -9.76 16.91 -4.09
CA PHE A 27 -9.14 18.04 -3.39
C PHE A 27 -7.61 17.97 -3.45
N PHE A 28 -6.95 19.13 -3.55
CA PHE A 28 -5.48 19.24 -3.57
C PHE A 28 -4.95 19.97 -2.33
N SER A 29 -4.12 19.28 -1.54
CA SER A 29 -3.06 19.83 -0.67
C SER A 29 -2.37 18.62 0.00
N THR A 30 -1.12 18.24 -0.24
CA THR A 30 0.04 18.71 -1.02
C THR A 30 0.27 17.82 -2.27
N LYS A 31 0.80 18.41 -3.36
CA LYS A 31 1.20 17.81 -4.66
C LYS A 31 0.66 16.41 -5.05
N LYS A 32 -0.63 16.36 -5.42
CA LYS A 32 -1.29 15.21 -6.10
C LYS A 32 -1.44 13.98 -5.20
N MET A 33 -2.66 13.49 -5.07
CA MET A 33 -2.96 12.16 -4.56
C MET A 33 -3.88 11.48 -5.56
N TYR A 34 -3.67 10.19 -5.80
CA TYR A 34 -4.48 9.40 -6.71
C TYR A 34 -4.96 8.14 -5.99
N ILE A 35 -6.22 7.80 -6.23
CA ILE A 35 -6.79 6.48 -5.94
C ILE A 35 -6.92 5.80 -7.31
N SER A 36 -6.39 4.59 -7.48
CA SER A 36 -6.87 3.74 -8.58
C SER A 36 -8.30 3.35 -8.27
N GLU A 37 -9.25 3.83 -9.08
CA GLU A 37 -10.63 3.37 -9.00
C GLU A 37 -10.73 1.94 -9.55
N ASN A 38 -10.22 0.96 -8.80
CA ASN A 38 -10.75 -0.38 -8.91
C ASN A 38 -12.17 -0.30 -8.35
N VAL A 39 -13.18 -0.39 -9.23
CA VAL A 39 -14.59 -0.42 -8.85
C VAL A 39 -14.83 -1.70 -8.07
N ILE A 40 -14.67 -1.63 -6.75
CA ILE A 40 -14.84 -2.78 -5.87
C ILE A 40 -16.30 -2.82 -5.42
N PRO A 41 -17.00 -3.95 -5.59
CA PRO A 41 -18.33 -4.13 -5.04
C PRO A 41 -18.34 -4.00 -3.50
N GLY A 42 -19.22 -3.15 -2.97
CA GLY A 42 -19.62 -3.14 -1.55
C GLY A 42 -19.03 -2.01 -0.70
N TYR A 43 -17.75 -1.65 -0.87
CA TYR A 43 -17.09 -0.62 -0.06
C TYR A 43 -16.65 0.56 -0.91
N ARG A 44 -16.78 1.78 -0.36
CA ARG A 44 -16.30 3.01 -1.00
C ARG A 44 -15.15 3.58 -0.19
N VAL A 45 -14.00 3.78 -0.83
CA VAL A 45 -12.81 4.39 -0.23
C VAL A 45 -12.68 5.83 -0.69
N GLU A 46 -12.46 6.74 0.25
CA GLU A 46 -12.33 8.17 0.00
C GLU A 46 -11.19 8.74 0.83
N PHE A 47 -10.53 9.77 0.33
CA PHE A 47 -9.59 10.56 1.11
C PHE A 47 -10.35 11.65 1.87
N ARG A 48 -10.21 11.68 3.20
CA ARG A 48 -10.83 12.67 4.09
C ARG A 48 -9.78 13.56 4.74
N GLY A 49 -10.10 14.84 4.83
CA GLY A 49 -9.28 15.81 5.53
C GLY A 49 -9.13 15.47 7.00
N ASN A 50 -7.88 15.38 7.46
CA ASN A 50 -7.52 15.39 8.86
C ASN A 50 -6.59 16.58 9.11
N TYR A 51 -7.03 17.48 10.01
CA TYR A 51 -6.26 18.64 10.40
C TYR A 51 -5.58 18.36 11.73
N SER A 52 -4.25 18.48 11.75
CA SER A 52 -3.47 18.36 12.98
C SER A 52 -3.18 19.76 13.51
N ASP A 53 -3.87 20.12 14.59
CA ASP A 53 -3.67 21.41 15.29
C ASP A 53 -2.21 21.61 15.72
N ASN A 54 -1.53 20.53 16.10
CA ASN A 54 -0.15 20.56 16.60
C ASN A 54 0.89 20.90 15.53
N THR A 55 0.56 20.73 14.25
CA THR A 55 1.52 20.91 13.15
C THR A 55 1.08 21.96 12.13
N GLU A 56 -0.12 22.55 12.30
CA GLU A 56 -0.79 23.42 11.32
C GLU A 56 -0.80 22.82 9.89
N LYS A 57 -0.80 21.49 9.79
CA LYS A 57 -0.72 20.77 8.52
C LYS A 57 -1.97 19.97 8.27
N TYR A 58 -2.41 20.02 7.02
CA TYR A 58 -3.56 19.29 6.51
C TYR A 58 -3.09 18.02 5.81
N MET A 59 -3.69 16.89 6.16
CA MET A 59 -3.41 15.60 5.58
C MET A 59 -4.71 14.98 5.08
N LEU A 60 -4.65 14.28 3.95
CA LEU A 60 -5.76 13.45 3.52
C LEU A 60 -5.49 12.01 3.96
N LEU A 61 -6.39 11.45 4.75
CA LEU A 61 -6.34 10.06 5.20
C LEU A 61 -7.39 9.23 4.46
N PRO A 62 -7.07 8.00 4.06
CA PRO A 62 -8.06 7.15 3.43
C PRO A 62 -9.09 6.68 4.45
N SER A 63 -10.33 6.58 3.99
CA SER A 63 -11.49 6.21 4.79
C SER A 63 -12.41 5.30 3.99
N ILE A 64 -12.86 4.22 4.63
CA ILE A 64 -13.79 3.24 4.08
C ILE A 64 -15.20 3.55 4.59
N SER A 65 -16.16 3.55 3.66
CA SER A 65 -17.59 3.75 3.91
C SER A 65 -18.42 2.55 3.43
N ASN A 66 -19.72 2.55 3.75
CA ASN A 66 -20.67 1.45 3.53
C ASN A 66 -20.41 0.18 4.35
N ILE A 67 -19.80 0.34 5.53
CA ILE A 67 -19.71 -0.72 6.54
C ILE A 67 -21.00 -0.67 7.36
N GLY A 68 -21.79 -1.75 7.34
CA GLY A 68 -23.12 -1.77 7.97
C GLY A 68 -23.09 -1.61 9.49
N ASP A 69 -22.01 -2.03 10.12
CA ASP A 69 -21.74 -1.84 11.55
C ASP A 69 -20.91 -0.58 11.76
N ILE A 70 -21.46 0.38 12.51
CA ILE A 70 -20.85 1.69 12.76
C ILE A 70 -19.60 1.58 13.64
N GLU A 71 -19.61 0.71 14.65
CA GLU A 71 -18.47 0.53 15.56
C GLU A 71 -17.31 -0.11 14.82
N LEU A 72 -17.59 -1.17 14.06
CA LEU A 72 -16.62 -1.83 13.20
C LEU A 72 -16.07 -0.87 12.13
N GLY A 73 -16.95 -0.08 11.50
CA GLY A 73 -16.54 0.92 10.52
C GLY A 73 -15.64 1.99 11.11
N THR A 74 -15.92 2.42 12.34
CA THR A 74 -15.05 3.38 13.06
C THR A 74 -13.68 2.76 13.36
N LYS A 75 -13.65 1.51 13.83
CA LYS A 75 -12.40 0.79 14.09
C LYS A 75 -11.56 0.60 12.82
N ILE A 76 -12.16 0.14 11.72
CA ILE A 76 -11.47 -0.02 10.42
C ILE A 76 -10.84 1.29 9.96
N ASN A 77 -11.59 2.39 10.04
CA ASN A 77 -11.08 3.71 9.65
C ASN A 77 -9.94 4.21 10.55
N ALA A 78 -9.99 3.93 11.85
CA ALA A 78 -8.90 4.23 12.77
C ALA A 78 -7.64 3.41 12.43
N THR A 79 -7.79 2.10 12.23
CA THR A 79 -6.68 1.22 11.81
C THR A 79 -6.05 1.70 10.50
N LEU A 80 -6.87 2.00 9.49
CA LEU A 80 -6.40 2.47 8.19
C LEU A 80 -5.63 3.81 8.31
N SER A 81 -6.11 4.72 9.16
CA SER A 81 -5.44 5.99 9.44
C SER A 81 -4.09 5.80 10.13
N ASP A 82 -4.04 4.90 11.11
CA ASP A 82 -2.83 4.60 11.89
C ASP A 82 -1.75 4.01 11.00
N VAL A 83 -2.16 3.09 10.14
CA VAL A 83 -1.32 2.42 9.16
C VAL A 83 -0.85 3.34 8.04
N PHE A 84 -1.61 4.38 7.71
CA PHE A 84 -1.21 5.30 6.66
C PHE A 84 0.04 6.08 7.09
N VAL A 85 0.03 6.75 8.25
CA VAL A 85 1.05 7.77 8.56
C VAL A 85 1.62 7.74 9.97
N ARG A 86 1.06 6.97 10.91
CA ARG A 86 1.44 7.12 12.33
C ARG A 86 2.86 6.68 12.62
N TRP A 87 3.35 5.67 11.92
CA TRP A 87 4.70 5.11 12.09
C TRP A 87 5.77 5.86 11.27
N LEU A 88 5.39 6.78 10.38
CA LEU A 88 6.35 7.57 9.60
C LEU A 88 7.08 8.56 10.50
N PRO A 89 8.43 8.66 10.42
CA PRO A 89 9.16 9.71 11.11
C PRO A 89 8.65 11.10 10.70
N GLU A 90 8.63 12.06 11.62
CA GLU A 90 8.02 13.40 11.39
C GLU A 90 8.49 14.10 10.10
N LYS A 91 9.77 13.95 9.74
CA LYS A 91 10.35 14.50 8.50
C LYS A 91 9.75 13.92 7.21
N PHE A 92 9.11 12.75 7.29
CA PHE A 92 8.51 12.02 6.18
C PHE A 92 6.98 11.90 6.28
N LYS A 93 6.34 12.47 7.31
CA LYS A 93 4.87 12.45 7.41
C LYS A 93 4.16 13.26 6.32
N TYR A 94 4.89 14.12 5.59
CA TYR A 94 4.34 15.00 4.57
C TYR A 94 5.02 14.75 3.22
N PRO A 95 4.71 13.61 2.57
CA PRO A 95 5.24 13.25 1.25
C PRO A 95 4.83 14.28 0.19
N ASP A 96 5.60 14.35 -0.90
CA ASP A 96 5.24 15.15 -2.06
C ASP A 96 4.08 14.53 -2.81
N LEU A 97 4.07 13.21 -2.99
CA LEU A 97 3.00 12.47 -3.65
C LEU A 97 2.70 11.22 -2.85
N THR A 98 1.41 10.93 -2.69
CA THR A 98 0.94 9.66 -2.13
C THR A 98 -0.07 9.04 -3.06
N TYR A 99 0.12 7.76 -3.35
CA TYR A 99 -0.82 6.94 -4.10
C TYR A 99 -1.31 5.80 -3.20
N LEU A 100 -2.61 5.56 -3.21
CA LEU A 100 -3.21 4.40 -2.56
C LEU A 100 -3.82 3.53 -3.64
N ASP A 101 -3.22 2.36 -3.84
CA ASP A 101 -3.79 1.30 -4.66
C ASP A 101 -4.61 0.36 -3.78
N ILE A 102 -5.86 0.11 -4.17
CA ILE A 102 -6.66 -0.91 -3.50
C ILE A 102 -6.52 -2.20 -4.32
N THR A 103 -5.80 -3.15 -3.75
CA THR A 103 -5.40 -4.38 -4.42
C THR A 103 -6.38 -5.52 -4.18
N LEU A 104 -7.11 -5.48 -3.06
CA LEU A 104 -8.22 -6.39 -2.75
C LEU A 104 -9.25 -5.69 -1.86
N SER A 105 -10.53 -5.97 -2.10
CA SER A 105 -11.56 -5.61 -1.15
C SER A 105 -12.73 -6.60 -1.23
N THR A 106 -12.87 -7.36 -0.15
CA THR A 106 -13.91 -8.37 0.04
C THR A 106 -14.53 -8.20 1.43
N ASN A 107 -15.57 -8.98 1.73
CA ASN A 107 -16.17 -8.99 3.07
C ASN A 107 -15.24 -9.55 4.16
N ARG A 108 -14.07 -10.11 3.79
CA ARG A 108 -13.09 -10.68 4.71
C ARG A 108 -11.86 -9.80 4.84
N PHE A 109 -11.33 -9.31 3.71
CA PHE A 109 -10.08 -8.58 3.70
C PHE A 109 -10.16 -7.34 2.82
N PHE A 110 -9.56 -6.27 3.30
CA PHE A 110 -9.23 -5.08 2.53
C PHE A 110 -7.71 -4.98 2.46
N SER A 111 -7.14 -5.10 1.26
CA SER A 111 -5.69 -5.02 1.05
C SER A 111 -5.37 -3.84 0.15
N SER A 112 -4.28 -3.16 0.46
CA SER A 112 -3.86 -1.96 -0.23
C SER A 112 -2.35 -1.84 -0.30
N GLN A 113 -1.88 -1.13 -1.32
CA GLN A 113 -0.50 -0.72 -1.50
C GLN A 113 -0.46 0.80 -1.50
N ILE A 114 0.29 1.37 -0.56
CA ILE A 114 0.54 2.81 -0.48
C ILE A 114 1.92 3.08 -1.07
N VAL A 115 1.99 4.05 -1.96
CA VAL A 115 3.24 4.54 -2.54
C VAL A 115 3.49 5.94 -2.04
N TYR A 116 4.62 6.12 -1.35
CA TYR A 116 5.10 7.43 -0.93
C TYR A 116 6.24 7.89 -1.84
N THR A 117 6.15 9.14 -2.29
CA THR A 117 7.24 9.81 -3.01
C THR A 117 7.69 11.03 -2.23
N PHE A 118 8.98 11.10 -1.94
CA PHE A 118 9.63 12.21 -1.24
C PHE A 118 10.57 12.97 -2.20
N THR A 119 10.61 14.30 -2.14
CA THR A 119 11.60 15.09 -2.90
C THR A 119 12.98 15.04 -2.25
N GLY A 120 13.98 14.63 -3.05
CA GLY A 120 15.40 14.49 -2.69
C GLY A 120 16.26 14.27 -3.95
N ARG A 121 17.54 13.91 -3.80
CA ARG A 121 18.44 13.65 -4.96
C ARG A 121 18.10 12.38 -5.74
N ARG A 122 17.28 11.49 -5.18
CA ARG A 122 16.62 10.37 -5.86
C ARG A 122 15.17 10.36 -5.39
N THR A 123 14.21 10.32 -6.31
CA THR A 123 12.82 10.00 -5.98
C THR A 123 12.76 8.52 -5.63
N GLU A 124 12.88 8.22 -4.34
CA GLU A 124 12.69 6.88 -3.81
C GLU A 124 11.17 6.68 -3.65
N ASN A 125 10.62 5.74 -4.41
CA ASN A 125 9.24 5.29 -4.21
C ASN A 125 9.27 4.26 -3.10
N MET A 126 8.48 4.49 -2.06
CA MET A 126 8.34 3.52 -0.98
C MET A 126 6.99 2.86 -1.06
N TYR A 127 7.02 1.53 -0.98
CA TYR A 127 5.84 0.70 -1.03
C TYR A 127 5.51 0.18 0.35
N ILE A 128 4.27 0.38 0.76
CA ILE A 128 3.80 -0.01 2.08
C ILE A 128 2.47 -0.69 1.89
N CYS A 129 2.45 -1.96 2.24
CA CYS A 129 1.31 -2.80 1.96
C CYS A 129 0.66 -3.20 3.27
N ASN A 130 -0.67 -3.16 3.28
CA ASN A 130 -1.45 -3.41 4.47
C ASN A 130 -2.72 -4.15 4.12
N THR A 131 -3.05 -5.11 4.98
CA THR A 131 -4.27 -5.88 4.89
C THR A 131 -5.05 -5.72 6.19
N ILE A 132 -6.33 -5.37 6.09
CA ILE A 132 -7.25 -5.23 7.22
C ILE A 132 -8.25 -6.38 7.17
N ASN A 133 -8.43 -7.07 8.28
CA ASN A 133 -9.52 -8.03 8.47
C ASN A 133 -10.84 -7.25 8.60
N MET A 134 -11.70 -7.35 7.59
CA MET A 134 -12.96 -6.60 7.51
C MET A 134 -14.03 -7.07 8.50
N LYS A 135 -13.81 -8.17 9.21
CA LYS A 135 -14.70 -8.64 10.28
C LYS A 135 -14.31 -8.12 11.66
N THR A 136 -13.01 -7.88 11.89
CA THR A 136 -12.51 -7.46 13.21
C THR A 136 -12.02 -6.01 13.21
N GLY A 137 -11.65 -5.47 12.06
CA GLY A 137 -11.04 -4.15 11.89
C GLY A 137 -9.55 -4.10 12.24
N ASP A 138 -8.92 -5.24 12.51
CA ASP A 138 -7.51 -5.33 12.83
C ASP A 138 -6.65 -5.52 11.57
N ILE A 139 -5.37 -5.18 11.68
CA ILE A 139 -4.38 -5.50 10.65
C ILE A 139 -4.20 -7.03 10.64
N ALA A 140 -4.25 -7.62 9.45
CA ALA A 140 -3.83 -8.99 9.22
C ALA A 140 -2.35 -8.97 8.79
N TYR A 141 -1.53 -9.67 9.55
CA TYR A 141 -0.13 -9.91 9.28
C TYR A 141 0.06 -11.16 8.42
N LEU A 142 1.27 -11.38 7.90
CA LEU A 142 1.50 -12.51 6.99
C LEU A 142 1.26 -13.85 7.69
N ASP A 143 1.70 -13.97 8.94
CA ASP A 143 1.52 -15.15 9.78
C ASP A 143 0.07 -15.35 10.27
N ASP A 144 -0.81 -14.35 10.21
CA ASP A 144 -2.25 -14.54 10.41
C ASP A 144 -2.89 -15.29 9.23
N LEU A 145 -2.30 -15.19 8.04
CA LEU A 145 -2.86 -15.68 6.78
C LEU A 145 -2.22 -17.00 6.33
N ILE A 146 -0.93 -17.18 6.60
CA ILE A 146 -0.09 -18.26 6.06
C ILE A 146 0.80 -18.82 7.16
N GLU A 147 1.11 -20.10 7.10
CA GLU A 147 2.17 -20.71 7.91
C GLU A 147 3.56 -20.32 7.37
N VAL A 148 4.20 -19.36 8.05
CA VAL A 148 5.53 -18.86 7.70
C VAL A 148 6.61 -19.71 8.39
N ASP A 149 6.97 -20.82 7.75
CA ASP A 149 7.98 -21.77 8.22
C ASP A 149 9.12 -21.96 7.21
N GLU A 150 10.09 -22.80 7.57
CA GLU A 150 11.22 -23.12 6.68
C GLU A 150 10.79 -23.80 5.38
N GLU A 151 9.71 -24.59 5.42
CA GLU A 151 9.21 -25.29 4.26
C GLU A 151 8.64 -24.28 3.26
N PHE A 152 7.83 -23.34 3.71
CA PHE A 152 7.31 -22.25 2.89
C PHE A 152 8.41 -21.39 2.27
N ALA A 153 9.44 -21.04 3.04
CA ALA A 153 10.60 -20.32 2.53
C ALA A 153 11.35 -21.13 1.44
N LYS A 154 11.51 -22.45 1.63
CA LYS A 154 12.11 -23.33 0.62
C LYS A 154 11.24 -23.44 -0.63
N MET A 155 9.93 -23.62 -0.49
CA MET A 155 8.99 -23.66 -1.62
C MET A 155 9.15 -22.43 -2.52
N ILE A 156 9.23 -21.24 -1.92
CA ILE A 156 9.45 -19.97 -2.63
C ILE A 156 10.71 -19.99 -3.51
N LEU A 157 11.80 -20.59 -3.03
CA LEU A 157 13.10 -20.58 -3.70
C LEU A 157 13.30 -21.73 -4.68
N THR A 158 12.82 -22.93 -4.33
CA THR A 158 13.17 -24.17 -5.05
C THR A 158 12.07 -24.70 -5.94
N GLU A 159 10.81 -24.36 -5.67
CA GLU A 159 9.67 -24.88 -6.44
C GLU A 159 9.17 -23.91 -7.52
N GLY A 160 9.81 -22.74 -7.65
CA GLY A 160 9.49 -21.75 -8.68
C GLY A 160 8.06 -21.20 -8.56
N ILE A 161 7.47 -21.24 -7.35
CA ILE A 161 6.09 -20.77 -7.13
C ILE A 161 5.99 -19.24 -7.17
N SER A 162 7.11 -18.55 -6.97
CA SER A 162 7.22 -17.10 -7.02
C SER A 162 7.49 -16.59 -8.43
N LYS A 163 6.66 -15.65 -8.87
CA LYS A 163 6.72 -15.06 -10.22
C LYS A 163 6.82 -13.54 -10.17
N VAL A 164 7.49 -12.97 -11.16
CA VAL A 164 7.45 -11.53 -11.44
C VAL A 164 6.26 -11.26 -12.35
N GLU A 165 5.41 -10.29 -11.98
CA GLU A 165 4.26 -9.90 -12.78
C GLU A 165 4.68 -9.37 -14.16
N PHE A 166 5.73 -8.55 -14.21
CA PHE A 166 6.35 -8.04 -15.43
C PHE A 166 7.86 -7.85 -15.24
N ASP A 167 8.66 -8.49 -16.09
CA ASP A 167 10.10 -8.28 -16.13
C ASP A 167 10.46 -7.24 -17.20
N TRP A 168 11.03 -6.12 -16.76
CA TRP A 168 11.41 -5.01 -17.63
C TRP A 168 12.55 -5.34 -18.60
N ASN A 169 13.38 -6.34 -18.28
CA ASN A 169 14.51 -6.71 -19.12
C ASN A 169 14.08 -7.58 -20.30
N SER A 170 13.20 -8.55 -20.06
CA SER A 170 12.64 -9.42 -21.09
C SER A 170 11.40 -8.84 -21.77
N GLY A 171 10.66 -7.95 -21.09
CA GLY A 171 9.35 -7.47 -21.53
C GLY A 171 8.24 -8.52 -21.38
N GLU A 172 8.52 -9.61 -20.67
CA GLU A 172 7.59 -10.73 -20.48
C GLU A 172 6.77 -10.59 -19.19
N TYR A 173 5.58 -11.19 -19.20
CA TYR A 173 4.66 -11.22 -18.06
C TYR A 173 4.66 -12.59 -17.41
N ASN A 174 4.49 -12.62 -16.09
CA ASN A 174 4.41 -13.86 -15.29
C ASN A 174 5.65 -14.76 -15.44
N VAL A 175 6.82 -14.14 -15.46
CA VAL A 175 8.10 -14.83 -15.58
C VAL A 175 8.45 -15.43 -14.22
N ASP A 176 8.95 -16.66 -14.21
CA ASP A 176 9.53 -17.23 -12.98
C ASP A 176 10.65 -16.30 -12.51
N TYR A 177 10.68 -15.96 -11.22
CA TYR A 177 11.66 -15.03 -10.70
C TYR A 177 13.07 -15.64 -10.88
N PRO A 178 13.88 -15.14 -11.83
CA PRO A 178 15.08 -15.86 -12.22
C PRO A 178 16.10 -15.80 -11.08
N HIS A 179 16.69 -16.95 -10.75
CA HIS A 179 17.79 -17.12 -9.78
C HIS A 179 17.45 -17.00 -8.29
N LEU A 180 16.23 -17.32 -7.85
CA LEU A 180 15.95 -17.47 -6.42
C LEU A 180 16.68 -18.65 -5.77
N SER A 181 17.08 -19.67 -6.54
CA SER A 181 17.79 -20.83 -5.99
C SER A 181 19.11 -20.49 -5.27
N ASP A 182 19.70 -19.33 -5.60
CA ASP A 182 20.97 -18.87 -5.05
C ASP A 182 20.78 -18.03 -3.76
N GLU A 183 19.54 -17.65 -3.45
CA GLU A 183 19.19 -16.93 -2.23
C GLU A 183 19.27 -17.83 -1.00
N ASN A 184 19.65 -17.25 0.14
CA ASN A 184 19.70 -17.96 1.40
C ASN A 184 18.28 -18.07 2.00
N TYR A 185 17.78 -19.30 2.15
CA TYR A 185 16.44 -19.54 2.71
C TYR A 185 16.26 -18.97 4.12
N ALA A 186 17.32 -18.90 4.94
CA ALA A 186 17.24 -18.33 6.28
C ALA A 186 16.95 -16.83 6.23
N ASP A 187 17.58 -16.11 5.30
CA ASP A 187 17.40 -14.68 5.11
C ASP A 187 15.99 -14.38 4.56
N VAL A 188 15.51 -15.23 3.65
CA VAL A 188 14.13 -15.15 3.12
C VAL A 188 13.11 -15.42 4.23
N LEU A 189 13.32 -16.44 5.05
CA LEU A 189 12.47 -16.74 6.20
C LEU A 189 12.42 -15.57 7.19
N GLU A 190 13.57 -14.96 7.49
CA GLU A 190 13.64 -13.78 8.35
C GLU A 190 12.82 -12.62 7.77
N LYS A 191 12.97 -12.31 6.47
CA LYS A 191 12.21 -11.26 5.81
C LYS A 191 10.70 -11.56 5.74
N LEU A 192 10.31 -12.81 5.51
CA LEU A 192 8.91 -13.22 5.59
C LEU A 192 8.34 -13.02 7.01
N ARG A 193 9.14 -13.29 8.05
CA ARG A 193 8.74 -13.01 9.44
C ARG A 193 8.61 -11.51 9.70
N MET A 194 9.44 -10.67 9.10
CA MET A 194 9.31 -9.20 9.20
C MET A 194 7.99 -8.66 8.63
N CYS A 195 7.38 -9.37 7.66
CA CYS A 195 6.02 -9.06 7.17
C CYS A 195 4.95 -9.27 8.25
N SER A 196 5.31 -9.90 9.37
CA SER A 196 4.43 -10.12 10.53
C SER A 196 4.65 -9.11 11.65
N ASP A 197 5.63 -8.23 11.51
CA ASP A 197 5.87 -7.14 12.45
C ASP A 197 5.12 -5.87 12.02
N PRO A 198 4.69 -5.01 12.95
CA PRO A 198 4.20 -3.67 12.62
C PRO A 198 5.32 -2.80 12.00
N PHE A 199 4.93 -1.84 11.16
CA PHE A 199 5.84 -0.76 10.74
C PHE A 199 6.14 0.17 11.92
N ASN A 200 7.37 0.67 12.00
CA ASN A 200 7.81 1.65 12.98
C ASN A 200 8.86 2.60 12.36
N GLU A 201 9.28 3.61 13.12
CA GLU A 201 10.23 4.64 12.68
C GLU A 201 11.63 4.10 12.35
N ASP A 202 11.98 2.92 12.84
CA ASP A 202 13.31 2.30 12.69
C ASP A 202 13.38 1.30 11.51
N ASN A 203 12.24 0.76 11.06
CA ASN A 203 12.21 -0.35 10.11
C ASN A 203 11.38 -0.09 8.84
N TRP A 204 11.01 1.14 8.54
CA TRP A 204 10.06 1.44 7.46
C TRP A 204 10.67 1.52 6.05
N ILE A 205 11.97 1.80 5.93
CA ILE A 205 12.64 1.90 4.62
C ILE A 205 12.86 0.48 4.08
N TYR A 206 12.35 0.21 2.88
CA TYR A 206 12.42 -1.09 2.19
C TYR A 206 12.03 -2.29 3.07
N LYS A 207 11.13 -2.08 4.04
CA LYS A 207 10.63 -3.16 4.85
C LYS A 207 10.00 -4.23 3.95
N PRO A 208 10.31 -5.52 4.17
CA PRO A 208 9.48 -6.62 3.69
C PRO A 208 8.00 -6.37 3.98
N THR A 209 7.17 -6.48 2.95
CA THR A 209 5.72 -6.25 3.08
C THR A 209 4.96 -7.08 2.06
N PHE A 210 3.64 -7.18 2.22
CA PHE A 210 2.80 -7.98 1.35
C PHE A 210 1.42 -7.35 1.14
N TYR A 211 0.80 -7.67 0.01
CA TYR A 211 -0.61 -7.40 -0.21
C TYR A 211 -1.30 -8.59 -0.87
N LEU A 212 -2.62 -8.57 -0.81
CA LEU A 212 -3.50 -9.56 -1.41
C LEU A 212 -4.10 -8.98 -2.69
N GLN A 213 -4.18 -9.80 -3.74
CA GLN A 213 -4.87 -9.44 -5.00
C GLN A 213 -5.22 -10.70 -5.80
N ASN A 214 -6.45 -10.81 -6.29
CA ASN A 214 -6.88 -11.83 -7.27
C ASN A 214 -6.32 -13.26 -7.07
N ASN A 215 -6.61 -13.91 -5.92
CA ASN A 215 -6.10 -15.26 -5.59
C ASN A 215 -4.57 -15.37 -5.66
N ARG A 216 -3.87 -14.27 -5.38
CA ARG A 216 -2.41 -14.19 -5.28
C ARG A 216 -2.01 -13.44 -4.02
N LEU A 217 -0.89 -13.89 -3.46
CA LEU A 217 -0.11 -13.18 -2.45
C LEU A 217 1.00 -12.44 -3.17
N TYR A 218 1.06 -11.12 -3.04
CA TYR A 218 2.18 -10.33 -3.53
C TYR A 218 3.13 -10.03 -2.39
N LEU A 219 4.43 -10.26 -2.62
CA LEU A 219 5.50 -10.06 -1.67
C LEU A 219 6.46 -9.01 -2.22
N LEU A 220 6.77 -8.00 -1.40
CA LEU A 220 7.63 -6.88 -1.74
C LEU A 220 8.85 -6.85 -0.82
N ASN A 221 10.00 -6.47 -1.39
CA ASN A 221 11.28 -6.32 -0.70
C ASN A 221 11.79 -7.61 -0.01
N ILE A 222 11.36 -8.79 -0.47
CA ILE A 222 11.82 -10.08 0.09
C ILE A 222 13.21 -10.43 -0.43
N PHE A 223 13.49 -10.21 -1.71
CA PHE A 223 14.77 -10.67 -2.28
C PHE A 223 15.78 -9.52 -2.30
N ASN A 224 15.37 -8.39 -2.84
CA ASN A 224 16.14 -7.14 -2.84
C ASN A 224 15.23 -5.93 -2.60
N ASP A 225 15.84 -4.79 -2.33
CA ASP A 225 15.16 -3.50 -2.28
C ASP A 225 14.46 -3.31 -3.64
N GLU A 226 13.13 -3.12 -3.63
CA GLU A 226 12.25 -3.00 -4.81
C GLU A 226 11.81 -4.31 -5.47
N SER A 227 12.21 -5.48 -4.98
CA SER A 227 11.65 -6.75 -5.48
C SER A 227 10.14 -6.79 -5.31
N LYS A 228 9.42 -7.20 -6.36
CA LYS A 228 7.97 -7.47 -6.34
C LYS A 228 7.74 -8.81 -7.01
N CYS A 229 7.27 -9.78 -6.23
CA CYS A 229 6.87 -11.08 -6.75
C CYS A 229 5.47 -11.45 -6.26
N TYR A 230 4.88 -12.47 -6.86
CA TYR A 230 3.62 -13.02 -6.40
C TYR A 230 3.64 -14.55 -6.38
N ILE A 231 2.78 -15.11 -5.53
CA ILE A 231 2.53 -16.54 -5.39
C ILE A 231 1.03 -16.78 -5.60
N GLU A 232 0.68 -17.76 -6.43
CA GLU A 232 -0.72 -18.18 -6.60
C GLU A 232 -1.16 -19.04 -5.42
N LEU A 233 -2.34 -18.77 -4.85
CA LEU A 233 -2.77 -19.47 -3.62
C LEU A 233 -2.99 -20.97 -3.79
N ASP A 234 -3.32 -21.40 -5.01
CA ASP A 234 -3.48 -22.82 -5.32
C ASP A 234 -2.16 -23.60 -5.19
N LYS A 235 -1.01 -22.91 -5.19
CA LYS A 235 0.32 -23.50 -5.02
C LYS A 235 0.74 -23.66 -3.57
N ILE A 236 0.03 -23.03 -2.64
CA ILE A 236 0.38 -22.97 -1.21
C ILE A 236 -0.82 -23.31 -0.32
N GLN A 237 -1.78 -24.05 -0.86
CA GLN A 237 -3.07 -24.30 -0.22
C GLN A 237 -2.94 -24.97 1.15
N ASP A 238 -1.97 -25.86 1.30
CA ASP A 238 -1.60 -26.55 2.54
C ASP A 238 -0.97 -25.64 3.58
N LYS A 239 -0.44 -24.48 3.18
CA LYS A 239 0.14 -23.45 4.06
C LYS A 239 -0.86 -22.36 4.46
N LEU A 240 -2.04 -22.29 3.85
CA LEU A 240 -3.03 -21.26 4.16
C LEU A 240 -3.69 -21.53 5.52
N LYS A 241 -3.74 -20.50 6.37
CA LYS A 241 -4.51 -20.52 7.64
C LYS A 241 -5.96 -20.07 7.46
N VAL A 242 -6.28 -19.54 6.29
CA VAL A 242 -7.58 -18.97 5.93
C VAL A 242 -8.05 -19.48 4.58
N ASP A 243 -9.36 -19.66 4.42
CA ASP A 243 -9.97 -20.10 3.15
C ASP A 243 -9.88 -19.04 2.04
N LYS A 244 -8.71 -18.86 1.41
CA LYS A 244 -8.46 -17.87 0.33
C LYS A 244 -8.96 -16.45 0.71
N TRP A 245 -8.93 -15.53 -0.26
CA TRP A 245 -9.39 -14.15 -0.07
C TRP A 245 -10.05 -13.56 -1.30
#